data_AF-A0A820UG97-F1
#
_entry.id   AF-A0A820UG97-F1
#
_cell.length_a   1.000
_cell.length_b   1.000
_cell.length_c   1.000
_cell.angle_alpha   90.00
_cell.angle_beta   90.00
_cell.angle_gamma   90.00
#
_symmetry.space_group_name_H-M   'P 1'
#
loop_
_entity.id
_entity.type
_entity.pdbx_description
1 polymer ?
#
loop_
_entity_poly.entity_id
_entity_poly.type
_entity_poly.pdbx_seq_one_letter_code
_entity_poly.pdbx_strand_id
1 'polypeptide(L)'
;MMIVARELPHLLSDDDLDQLNSEWRLYVNETIPNEWYEHNSVGVDSQEIIKYRPVDYYWKHIFAMKNSSGGTKFLILSKLVKSILSLSHGNADVERGFSENASLVSDDRSSLSLLDSVKEAKSRYHADQEKMQRFLKEKEEAEAAAK
;
A
#
# COMPACT_ATOMS: atom_id res chain seq x y z
N MET A 1 7.35 6.91 23.22
CA MET A 1 6.88 7.71 22.07
C MET A 1 8.03 8.42 21.36
N MET A 2 8.84 9.25 22.04
CA MET A 2 10.02 9.90 21.44
C MET A 2 11.06 8.95 20.83
N ILE A 3 11.24 7.75 21.41
CA ILE A 3 12.13 6.72 20.86
C ILE A 3 11.66 6.31 19.45
N VAL A 4 10.39 5.91 19.32
CA VAL A 4 9.79 5.52 18.03
C VAL A 4 9.81 6.66 17.01
N ALA A 5 9.59 7.90 17.45
CA ALA A 5 9.64 9.07 16.58
C ALA A 5 11.03 9.29 15.97
N ARG A 6 12.10 9.07 16.75
CA ARG A 6 13.49 9.19 16.29
C ARG A 6 13.90 8.11 15.30
N GLU A 7 13.30 6.92 15.40
CA GLU A 7 13.50 5.83 14.45
C GLU A 7 12.81 6.08 13.09
N LEU A 8 12.03 7.17 12.95
CA LEU A 8 11.33 7.57 11.73
C LEU A 8 11.78 8.95 11.24
N PRO A 9 13.07 9.15 10.90
CA PRO A 9 13.63 10.46 10.55
C PRO A 9 13.07 11.04 9.24
N HIS A 10 12.52 10.19 8.36
CA HIS A 10 11.85 10.64 7.14
C HIS A 10 10.44 11.20 7.38
N LEU A 11 9.87 10.92 8.56
CA LEU A 11 8.50 11.33 8.90
C LEU A 11 8.47 12.64 9.69
N LEU A 12 9.47 12.89 10.53
CA LEU A 12 9.50 13.99 11.50
C LEU A 12 10.86 14.69 11.46
N SER A 13 10.84 16.01 11.31
CA SER A 13 12.02 16.86 11.49
C SER A 13 12.33 17.10 12.97
N ASP A 14 13.49 17.68 13.29
CA ASP A 14 13.85 17.99 14.68
C ASP A 14 12.86 18.98 15.34
N ASP A 15 12.36 19.97 14.59
CA ASP A 15 11.31 20.88 15.08
C ASP A 15 9.99 20.14 15.36
N ASP A 16 9.66 19.13 14.54
CA ASP A 16 8.49 18.29 14.77
C ASP A 16 8.62 17.47 16.06
N LEU A 17 9.85 17.07 16.45
CA LEU A 17 10.09 16.29 17.67
C LEU A 17 9.78 17.07 18.94
N ASP A 18 10.12 18.37 18.98
CA ASP A 18 9.82 19.23 20.13
C ASP A 18 8.31 19.51 20.24
N GLN A 19 7.67 19.76 19.09
CA GLN A 19 6.21 19.91 19.04
C GLN A 19 5.51 18.60 19.45
N LEU A 20 5.98 17.46 18.98
CA LEU A 20 5.46 16.14 19.32
C LEU A 20 5.55 15.85 20.83
N ASN A 21 6.67 16.21 21.47
CA ASN A 21 6.82 16.06 22.92
C ASN A 21 5.82 16.93 23.69
N SER A 22 5.57 18.15 23.21
CA SER A 22 4.58 19.05 23.78
C SER A 22 3.16 18.51 23.61
N GLU A 23 2.81 18.08 22.41
CA GLU A 23 1.51 17.46 22.11
C GLU A 23 1.26 16.18 22.92
N TRP A 24 2.28 15.36 23.11
CA TRP A 24 2.19 14.15 23.93
C TRP A 24 1.86 14.46 25.39
N ARG A 25 2.52 15.46 25.97
CA ARG A 25 2.26 15.88 27.35
C ARG A 25 0.85 16.42 27.51
N LEU A 26 0.35 17.14 26.50
CA LEU A 26 -1.05 17.59 26.48
C LEU A 26 -2.02 16.41 26.39
N TYR A 27 -1.76 15.47 25.48
CA TYR A 27 -2.58 14.27 25.31
C TYR A 27 -2.64 13.40 26.58
N VAL A 28 -1.54 13.21 27.29
CA VAL A 28 -1.50 12.45 28.55
C VAL A 28 -2.38 13.08 29.64
N ASN A 29 -2.56 14.40 29.60
CA ASN A 29 -3.41 15.12 30.54
C ASN A 29 -4.85 15.28 30.02
N GLU A 30 -5.18 14.73 28.85
CA GLU A 30 -6.51 14.83 28.27
C GLU A 30 -7.47 13.84 28.95
N THR A 31 -8.65 14.31 29.34
CA THR A 31 -9.70 13.43 29.83
C THR A 31 -10.37 12.72 28.66
N ILE A 32 -10.12 11.42 28.55
CA ILE A 32 -10.65 10.58 27.48
C ILE A 32 -11.99 9.95 27.92
N PRO A 33 -13.09 10.16 27.18
CA PRO A 33 -14.37 9.51 27.49
C PRO A 33 -14.33 7.99 27.30
N ASN A 34 -14.93 7.24 28.22
CA ASN A 34 -14.94 5.78 28.18
C ASN A 34 -15.65 5.24 26.92
N GLU A 35 -16.68 5.95 26.42
CA GLU A 35 -17.40 5.53 25.22
C GLU A 35 -16.55 5.43 23.95
N TRP A 36 -15.35 6.05 23.94
CA TRP A 36 -14.44 6.04 22.79
C TRP A 36 -13.70 4.71 22.65
N TYR A 37 -13.56 3.95 23.74
CA TYR A 37 -12.84 2.69 23.75
C TYR A 37 -13.65 1.54 24.35
N GLU A 38 -14.75 1.79 25.04
CA GLU A 38 -15.65 0.79 25.61
C GLU A 38 -17.03 0.84 24.97
N HIS A 39 -17.69 -0.32 24.91
CA HIS A 39 -19.10 -0.42 24.66
C HIS A 39 -19.71 -1.59 25.43
N ASN A 40 -20.95 -1.38 25.89
CA ASN A 40 -21.69 -2.43 26.58
C ASN A 40 -22.18 -3.45 25.54
N SER A 41 -22.14 -4.71 25.94
CA SER A 41 -22.68 -5.82 25.16
C SER A 41 -23.42 -6.78 26.08
N VAL A 42 -24.48 -7.40 25.58
CA VAL A 42 -25.27 -8.36 26.36
C VAL A 42 -24.69 -9.75 26.12
N GLY A 43 -24.27 -10.41 27.21
CA GLY A 43 -23.82 -11.80 27.20
C GLY A 43 -24.97 -12.80 27.07
N VAL A 44 -24.63 -14.08 26.93
CA VAL A 44 -25.59 -15.18 26.76
C VAL A 44 -26.58 -15.25 27.94
N ASP A 45 -26.16 -14.85 29.14
CA ASP A 45 -26.98 -14.87 30.36
C ASP A 45 -27.55 -13.48 30.75
N SER A 46 -27.72 -12.57 29.79
CA SER A 46 -28.16 -11.18 30.05
C SER A 46 -27.25 -10.37 30.98
N GLN A 47 -26.01 -10.83 31.20
CA GLN A 47 -25.00 -10.08 31.91
C GLN A 47 -24.43 -8.98 31.02
N GLU A 48 -24.23 -7.80 31.60
CA GLU A 48 -23.58 -6.68 30.93
C GLU A 48 -22.07 -6.95 30.88
N ILE A 49 -21.53 -7.10 29.65
CA ILE A 49 -20.12 -7.34 29.39
C ILE A 49 -19.55 -6.12 28.68
N ILE A 50 -18.49 -5.54 29.26
CA ILE A 50 -17.72 -4.47 28.64
C ILE A 50 -16.87 -5.06 27.52
N LYS A 51 -17.04 -4.55 26.30
CA LYS A 51 -16.19 -4.88 25.15
C LYS A 51 -15.43 -3.64 24.70
N TYR A 52 -14.21 -3.87 24.21
CA TYR A 52 -13.37 -2.79 23.71
C TYR A 52 -13.59 -2.56 22.22
N ARG A 53 -13.61 -1.29 21.83
CA ARG A 53 -13.69 -0.87 20.44
C ARG A 53 -12.34 -1.06 19.74
N PRO A 54 -12.35 -1.22 18.40
CA PRO A 54 -11.14 -1.20 17.60
C PRO A 54 -10.28 0.06 17.84
N VAL A 55 -8.96 -0.10 17.74
CA VAL A 55 -7.98 0.97 18.04
C VAL A 55 -8.12 2.18 17.10
N ASP A 56 -8.51 1.95 15.84
CA ASP A 56 -8.77 2.99 14.85
C ASP A 56 -10.01 3.84 15.19
N TYR A 57 -11.04 3.21 15.77
CA TYR A 57 -12.22 3.92 16.27
C TYR A 57 -11.84 4.92 17.36
N TYR A 58 -11.02 4.48 18.33
CA TYR A 58 -10.51 5.34 19.39
C TYR A 58 -9.72 6.53 18.81
N TRP A 59 -8.73 6.26 17.97
CA TRP A 59 -7.85 7.31 17.44
C TRP A 59 -8.55 8.27 16.48
N LYS A 60 -9.61 7.84 15.80
CA LYS A 60 -10.46 8.72 15.00
C LYS A 60 -10.97 9.91 15.81
N HIS A 61 -11.38 9.70 17.05
CA HIS A 61 -11.86 10.78 17.91
C HIS A 61 -10.73 11.76 18.30
N ILE A 62 -9.55 11.24 18.62
CA ILE A 62 -8.37 12.05 18.92
C ILE A 62 -7.95 12.89 17.70
N PHE A 63 -7.96 12.30 16.51
CA PHE A 63 -7.62 13.00 15.26
C PHE A 63 -8.61 14.11 14.91
N ALA A 64 -9.86 14.01 15.39
CA ALA A 64 -10.89 15.00 15.16
C ALA A 64 -10.86 16.16 16.17
N MET A 65 -10.12 16.03 17.29
CA MET A 65 -10.04 17.06 18.31
C MET A 65 -9.48 18.37 17.75
N LYS A 66 -10.11 19.48 18.14
CA LYS A 66 -9.73 20.83 17.73
C LYS A 66 -9.15 21.63 18.90
N ASN A 67 -8.19 22.49 18.60
CA ASN A 67 -7.70 23.48 19.53
C ASN A 67 -8.66 24.68 19.60
N SER A 68 -8.38 25.62 20.50
CA SER A 68 -9.17 26.85 20.67
C SER A 68 -9.25 27.71 19.40
N SER A 69 -8.30 27.58 18.47
CA SER A 69 -8.25 28.28 17.19
C SER A 69 -8.96 27.52 16.05
N GLY A 70 -9.57 26.35 16.32
CA GLY A 70 -10.25 25.51 15.32
C GLY A 70 -9.31 24.62 14.48
N GLY A 71 -8.00 24.69 14.72
CA GLY A 71 -7.00 23.80 14.12
C GLY A 71 -6.99 22.42 14.78
N THR A 72 -6.35 21.44 14.16
CA THR A 72 -6.19 20.10 14.75
C THR A 72 -5.35 20.19 16.03
N LYS A 73 -5.87 19.64 17.14
CA LYS A 73 -5.26 19.77 18.48
C LYS A 73 -3.91 19.05 18.59
N PHE A 74 -3.81 17.87 17.98
CA PHE A 74 -2.66 16.98 18.06
C PHE A 74 -2.14 16.66 16.65
N LEU A 75 -1.56 17.64 15.96
CA LEU A 75 -1.23 17.50 14.55
C LEU A 75 -0.09 16.49 14.33
N ILE A 76 1.03 16.69 15.02
CA ILE A 76 2.24 15.89 14.84
C ILE A 76 2.06 14.50 15.45
N LEU A 77 1.41 14.41 16.61
CA LEU A 77 1.03 13.15 17.23
C LEU A 77 0.10 12.34 16.31
N SER A 78 -0.89 12.98 15.69
CA SER A 78 -1.77 12.30 14.72
C SER A 78 -0.99 11.76 13.53
N LYS A 79 -0.03 12.54 13.01
CA LYS A 79 0.83 12.12 11.89
C LYS A 79 1.61 10.86 12.27
N LEU A 80 2.28 10.88 13.42
CA LEU A 80 3.06 9.73 13.91
C LEU A 80 2.19 8.50 14.13
N VAL A 81 1.07 8.63 14.83
CA VAL A 81 0.21 7.49 15.18
C VAL A 81 -0.40 6.88 13.92
N LYS A 82 -0.86 7.69 12.96
CA LYS A 82 -1.36 7.16 11.67
C LYS A 82 -0.28 6.36 10.95
N SER A 83 0.95 6.87 10.92
CA SER A 83 2.07 6.14 10.31
C SER A 83 2.34 4.82 11.03
N ILE A 84 2.40 4.82 12.35
CA ILE A 84 2.62 3.59 13.13
C ILE A 84 1.50 2.57 12.92
N LEU A 85 0.23 3.00 12.96
CA LEU A 85 -0.92 2.10 12.76
C LEU A 85 -1.03 1.60 11.32
N SER A 86 -0.44 2.31 10.36
CA SER A 86 -0.34 1.87 8.97
C SER A 86 0.84 0.93 8.70
N LEU A 87 1.77 0.79 9.64
CA LEU A 87 2.81 -0.24 9.54
C LEU A 87 2.13 -1.59 9.71
N SER A 88 2.05 -2.35 8.62
CA SER A 88 1.51 -3.71 8.65
C SER A 88 2.23 -4.51 9.74
N HIS A 89 1.47 -5.10 10.66
CA HIS A 89 2.00 -5.93 11.74
C HIS A 89 2.50 -7.31 11.26
N GLY A 90 2.48 -7.58 9.96
CA GLY A 90 3.13 -8.73 9.35
C GLY A 90 2.96 -8.72 7.84
N ASN A 91 3.85 -9.40 7.12
CA ASN A 91 3.70 -9.61 5.68
C ASN A 91 2.50 -10.51 5.33
N ALA A 92 1.73 -11.01 6.31
CA ALA A 92 0.68 -11.99 6.10
C ALA A 92 -0.39 -11.59 5.06
N ASP A 93 -0.85 -10.33 5.04
CA ASP A 93 -1.81 -9.88 4.03
C ASP A 93 -1.19 -9.74 2.64
N VAL A 94 0.09 -9.34 2.59
CA VAL A 94 0.87 -9.26 1.35
C VAL A 94 1.20 -10.66 0.83
N GLU A 95 1.57 -11.59 1.70
CA GLU A 95 1.80 -13.02 1.42
C GLU A 95 0.50 -13.72 1.01
N ARG A 96 -0.64 -13.34 1.60
CA ARG A 96 -1.96 -13.81 1.15
C ARG A 96 -2.24 -13.31 -0.26
N GLY A 97 -2.01 -12.03 -0.55
CA GLY A 97 -2.12 -11.49 -1.90
C GLY A 97 -1.18 -12.16 -2.90
N PHE A 98 0.05 -12.48 -2.49
CA PHE A 98 0.98 -13.26 -3.30
C PHE A 98 0.52 -14.71 -3.48
N SER A 99 -0.07 -15.34 -2.48
CA SER A 99 -0.57 -16.72 -2.56
C SER A 99 -1.83 -16.83 -3.42
N GLU A 100 -2.71 -15.83 -3.37
CA GLU A 100 -3.87 -15.70 -4.26
C GLU A 100 -3.42 -15.44 -5.70
N ASN A 101 -2.36 -14.65 -5.89
CA ASN A 101 -1.76 -14.42 -7.21
C ASN A 101 -0.79 -15.52 -7.64
N ALA A 102 -0.39 -16.43 -6.76
CA ALA A 102 0.51 -17.52 -7.09
C ALA A 102 -0.13 -18.45 -8.14
N SER A 103 -1.46 -18.58 -8.15
CA SER A 103 -2.19 -19.33 -9.19
C SER A 103 -2.23 -18.64 -10.55
N LEU A 104 -1.98 -17.32 -10.61
CA LEU A 104 -1.83 -16.57 -11.87
C LEU A 104 -0.39 -16.64 -12.40
N VAL A 105 0.57 -16.91 -11.51
CA VAL A 105 2.01 -16.89 -11.79
C VAL A 105 2.60 -18.31 -11.89
N SER A 106 1.86 -19.36 -11.52
CA SER A 106 2.36 -20.74 -11.59
C SER A 106 2.49 -21.27 -13.03
N ASP A 107 3.76 -21.42 -13.42
CA ASP A 107 4.49 -22.21 -14.43
C ASP A 107 3.86 -22.75 -15.73
N ASP A 108 2.55 -22.77 -15.95
CA ASP A 108 2.03 -23.37 -17.21
C ASP A 108 1.18 -22.44 -18.08
N ARG A 109 0.50 -21.42 -17.54
CA ARG A 109 -0.21 -20.43 -18.38
C ARG A 109 -0.35 -19.08 -17.71
N SER A 110 0.57 -18.16 -18.01
CA SER A 110 0.22 -16.74 -18.00
C SER A 110 -0.87 -16.53 -19.05
N SER A 111 -2.15 -16.52 -18.67
CA SER A 111 -3.26 -16.13 -19.55
C SER A 111 -3.26 -14.62 -19.79
N LEU A 112 -2.12 -14.06 -20.21
CA LEU A 112 -2.05 -12.72 -20.74
C LEU A 112 -2.11 -12.89 -22.26
N SER A 113 -3.33 -12.92 -22.79
CA SER A 113 -3.63 -12.96 -24.24
C SER A 113 -2.84 -11.90 -25.04
N LEU A 114 -2.43 -10.83 -24.37
CA LEU A 114 -1.57 -9.77 -24.88
C LEU A 114 -0.14 -10.25 -25.21
N LEU A 115 0.46 -11.12 -24.39
CA LEU A 115 1.80 -11.65 -24.65
C LEU A 115 1.83 -12.63 -25.81
N ASP A 116 0.78 -13.45 -25.96
CA ASP A 116 0.66 -14.37 -27.09
C ASP A 116 0.48 -13.61 -28.40
N SER A 117 -0.37 -12.57 -28.38
CA SER A 117 -0.57 -11.69 -29.54
C SER A 117 0.72 -10.98 -29.95
N VAL A 118 1.53 -10.52 -28.99
CA VAL A 118 2.82 -9.88 -29.25
C VAL A 118 3.86 -10.86 -29.78
N LYS A 119 3.92 -12.08 -29.23
CA LYS A 119 4.81 -13.15 -29.72
C LYS A 119 4.46 -13.54 -31.15
N GLU A 120 3.18 -13.66 -31.46
CA GLU A 120 2.71 -14.00 -32.80
C GLU A 120 3.00 -12.87 -33.81
N ALA A 121 2.75 -11.62 -33.43
CA ALA A 121 3.08 -10.45 -34.26
C ALA A 121 4.59 -10.38 -34.56
N LYS A 122 5.44 -10.66 -33.57
CA LYS A 122 6.90 -10.71 -33.76
C LYS A 122 7.32 -11.84 -34.71
N SER A 123 6.73 -13.02 -34.61
CA SER A 123 7.03 -14.14 -35.51
C SER A 123 6.66 -13.83 -36.96
N ARG A 124 5.51 -13.18 -37.18
CA ARG A 124 5.07 -12.76 -38.51
C ARG A 124 6.03 -11.72 -39.12
N TYR A 125 6.48 -10.75 -38.31
CA TYR A 125 7.44 -9.75 -38.76
C TYR A 125 8.77 -10.35 -39.21
N HIS A 126 9.33 -11.31 -38.45
CA HIS A 126 10.56 -11.99 -38.85
C HIS A 126 10.39 -12.83 -40.12
N ALA A 127 9.27 -13.55 -40.26
CA ALA A 127 9.00 -14.33 -41.47
C ALA A 127 8.88 -13.44 -42.73
N ASP A 128 8.27 -12.26 -42.60
CA ASP A 128 8.15 -11.32 -43.72
C ASP A 128 9.50 -10.68 -44.08
N GLN A 129 10.37 -10.41 -43.09
CA GLN A 129 11.74 -9.96 -43.34
C GLN A 129 12.55 -11.02 -44.11
N GLU A 130 12.46 -12.29 -43.73
CA GLU A 130 13.17 -13.37 -44.44
C GLU A 130 12.68 -13.55 -45.87
N LYS A 131 11.37 -13.45 -46.12
CA LYS A 131 10.81 -13.49 -47.47
C LYS A 131 11.28 -12.31 -48.31
N MET A 132 11.31 -11.10 -47.74
CA MET A 132 11.79 -9.90 -48.42
C MET A 132 13.27 -10.05 -48.82
N GLN A 133 14.10 -10.57 -47.91
CA GLN A 133 15.52 -10.79 -48.18
C GLN A 133 15.74 -11.84 -49.28
N ARG A 134 14.96 -12.92 -49.29
CA ARG A 134 15.02 -13.92 -50.38
C ARG A 134 14.61 -13.32 -51.72
N PHE A 135 13.53 -12.55 -51.76
CA PHE A 135 13.07 -11.90 -52.98
C PHE A 135 14.09 -10.90 -53.54
N LEU A 136 14.71 -10.09 -52.67
CA LEU A 136 15.75 -9.16 -53.08
C LEU A 136 16.99 -9.87 -53.63
N LYS A 137 17.39 -10.98 -52.99
CA LYS A 137 18.51 -11.80 -53.45
C LYS A 137 18.23 -12.47 -54.81
N GLU A 138 17.05 -13.04 -54.99
CA GLU A 138 16.62 -13.64 -56.26
C GLU A 138 16.58 -12.59 -57.38
N LYS A 139 16.14 -11.36 -57.07
CA LYS A 139 16.14 -10.25 -58.03
C LYS A 139 17.56 -9.82 -58.41
N GLU A 140 18.48 -9.73 -57.44
CA GLU A 140 19.88 -9.37 -57.69
C GLU A 140 20.60 -10.45 -58.53
N GLU A 141 20.35 -11.73 -58.25
CA GLU A 141 20.89 -12.85 -59.03
C GLU A 141 20.34 -12.86 -60.47
N ALA A 142 19.05 -12.54 -60.67
CA ALA A 142 18.45 -12.43 -62.00
C ALA A 142 19.00 -11.24 -62.81
N GLU A 143 19.23 -10.10 -62.17
CA GLU A 143 19.85 -8.93 -62.80
C GLU A 143 21.33 -9.16 -63.14
N ALA A 144 22.06 -9.93 -62.32
CA ALA A 144 23.45 -10.32 -62.59
C ALA A 144 23.57 -11.33 -63.75
N ALA A 145 22.60 -12.23 -63.92
CA ALA A 145 22.59 -13.21 -65.02
C ALA A 145 22.16 -12.62 -66.38
N ALA A 146 21.54 -11.42 -66.37
CA ALA A 146 21.11 -10.71 -67.58
C ALA A 146 22.16 -9.73 -68.13
N LYS A 147 23.32 -9.60 -67.46
CA LYS A 147 24.49 -8.82 -67.88
C LYS A 147 25.58 -9.72 -68.45
#